data_AF-A0A7S3JIN0-F1
#
_entry.id   AF-A0A7S3JIN0-F1
#
_cell.length_a   1.000
_cell.length_b   1.000
_cell.length_c   1.000
_cell.angle_alpha   90.00
_cell.angle_beta   90.00
_cell.angle_gamma   90.00
#
_symmetry.space_group_name_H-M   'P 1'
#
loop_
_entity.id
_entity.type
_entity.pdbx_description
1 polymer ?
#
loop_
_entity_poly.entity_id
_entity_poly.type
_entity_poly.pdbx_seq_one_letter_code
_entity_poly.pdbx_strand_id
1 'polypeptide(L)'
;NVYSSYTMSDDSTGVNFIMGKGVIDFPKQEVEAFLQAEAYKKSYDKVYKAGRVVEQVSPNVIYEHFEVNSPMMISNRDFCIFKGVFERESGKRVAVAFSTSHPNCPEVK
;
A
#
# COMPACT_ATOMS: atom_id res chain seq x y z
N ASN A 1 17.45 -0.57 -15.74
CA ASN A 1 16.09 -1.08 -15.43
C ASN A 1 15.08 -0.41 -16.33
N VAL A 2 14.30 -1.19 -17.08
CA VAL A 2 13.19 -0.67 -17.90
C VAL A 2 11.98 -0.51 -17.00
N TYR A 3 11.50 0.72 -16.86
CA TYR A 3 10.27 1.04 -16.16
C TYR A 3 9.26 1.59 -17.15
N SER A 4 8.02 1.12 -17.07
CA SER A 4 6.90 1.66 -17.85
C SER A 4 5.76 1.99 -16.90
N SER A 5 5.06 3.09 -17.16
CA SER A 5 3.87 3.50 -16.42
C SER A 5 2.71 3.69 -17.38
N TYR A 6 1.54 3.22 -17.00
CA TYR A 6 0.28 3.36 -17.72
C TYR A 6 -0.71 4.06 -16.80
N THR A 7 -1.45 5.02 -17.35
CA THR A 7 -2.51 5.72 -16.63
C THR A 7 -3.80 5.59 -17.40
N MET A 8 -4.87 5.23 -16.71
CA MET A 8 -6.23 5.16 -17.24
C MET A 8 -7.12 6.02 -16.36
N SER A 9 -7.80 6.98 -16.98
CA SER A 9 -8.77 7.85 -16.28
C SER A 9 -10.16 7.24 -16.38
N ASP A 10 -10.90 7.26 -15.28
CA ASP A 10 -12.33 6.96 -15.25
C ASP A 10 -13.09 8.26 -14.99
N ASP A 11 -13.61 8.85 -16.06
CA ASP A 11 -14.33 10.11 -16.02
C ASP A 11 -15.62 10.06 -15.19
N SER A 12 -16.18 8.86 -14.98
CA SER A 12 -17.40 8.69 -14.18
C SER A 12 -17.15 8.85 -12.68
N THR A 13 -15.96 8.47 -12.21
CA THR A 13 -15.56 8.57 -10.81
C THR A 13 -14.58 9.72 -10.55
N GLY A 14 -13.98 10.28 -11.62
CA GLY A 14 -12.90 11.25 -11.54
C GLY A 14 -11.59 10.66 -11.02
N VAL A 15 -11.44 9.33 -11.02
CA VAL A 15 -10.27 8.63 -10.47
C VAL A 15 -9.33 8.19 -11.59
N ASN A 16 -8.02 8.23 -11.31
CA ASN A 16 -6.99 7.70 -12.19
C ASN A 16 -6.47 6.36 -11.66
N PHE A 17 -6.46 5.35 -12.52
CA PHE A 17 -5.78 4.07 -12.28
C PHE A 17 -4.36 4.15 -12.84
N ILE A 18 -3.37 3.80 -12.03
CA ILE A 18 -1.95 3.87 -12.39
C ILE A 18 -1.36 2.46 -12.28
N MET A 19 -0.71 2.00 -13.35
CA MET A 19 0.04 0.75 -13.37
C MET A 19 1.50 1.01 -13.69
N GLY A 20 2.40 0.63 -12.77
CA GLY A 20 3.84 0.58 -13.03
C GLY A 20 4.30 -0.85 -13.31
N LYS A 21 5.18 -1.03 -14.28
CA LYS A 21 5.85 -2.31 -14.55
C LYS A 21 7.36 -2.10 -14.58
N GLY A 22 8.06 -2.94 -13.83
CA GLY A 22 9.52 -2.97 -13.77
C GLY A 22 10.03 -4.33 -13.30
N VAL A 23 11.35 -4.51 -13.40
CA VAL A 23 12.06 -5.67 -12.85
C VAL A 23 12.91 -5.20 -11.69
N ILE A 24 12.81 -5.91 -10.57
CA ILE A 24 13.63 -5.72 -9.38
C ILE A 24 14.55 -6.92 -9.29
N ASP A 25 15.86 -6.67 -9.31
CA ASP A 25 16.90 -7.72 -9.25
C ASP A 25 17.20 -8.12 -7.80
N PHE A 26 16.18 -8.65 -7.12
CA PHE A 26 16.27 -9.14 -5.74
C PHE A 26 15.44 -10.41 -5.57
N PRO A 27 15.82 -11.30 -4.63
CA PRO A 27 15.00 -12.46 -4.29
C PRO A 27 13.58 -12.06 -3.87
N LYS A 28 12.57 -12.81 -4.34
CA LYS A 28 11.16 -12.50 -4.05
C LYS A 28 10.87 -12.35 -2.55
N GLN A 29 11.50 -13.18 -1.71
CA GLN A 29 11.30 -13.19 -0.27
C GLN A 29 11.81 -11.90 0.39
N GLU A 30 12.89 -11.33 -0.15
CA GLU A 30 13.43 -10.07 0.36
C GLU A 30 12.53 -8.90 -0.02
N VAL A 31 12.00 -8.89 -1.25
CA VAL A 31 11.01 -7.89 -1.68
C VAL A 31 9.74 -7.98 -0.82
N GLU A 32 9.26 -9.18 -0.52
CA GLU A 32 8.11 -9.40 0.36
C GLU A 32 8.35 -8.90 1.78
N ALA A 33 9.49 -9.25 2.38
CA ALA A 33 9.87 -8.79 3.71
C ALA A 33 9.99 -7.26 3.74
N PHE A 34 10.57 -6.67 2.70
CA PHE A 34 10.70 -5.22 2.55
C PHE A 34 9.34 -4.51 2.50
N LEU A 35 8.36 -5.06 1.78
CA LEU A 35 7.01 -4.49 1.68
C LEU A 35 6.23 -4.55 3.00
N GLN A 36 6.50 -5.55 3.85
CA GLN A 36 5.81 -5.73 5.14
C GLN A 36 6.47 -4.99 6.30
N ALA A 37 7.77 -4.70 6.19
CA ALA A 37 8.54 -4.08 7.26
C ALA A 37 8.22 -2.58 7.41
N GLU A 38 7.42 -2.25 8.41
CA GLU A 38 7.04 -0.87 8.75
C GLU A 38 8.26 0.04 8.98
N ALA A 39 9.33 -0.50 9.58
CA ALA A 39 10.58 0.21 9.84
C ALA A 39 11.21 0.81 8.57
N TYR A 40 10.96 0.23 7.39
CA TYR A 40 11.49 0.72 6.12
C TYR A 40 10.52 1.62 5.35
N LYS A 41 9.25 1.75 5.76
CA LYS A 41 8.28 2.57 5.03
C LYS A 41 8.76 4.00 4.79
N LYS A 42 9.32 4.64 5.82
CA LYS A 42 9.88 6.00 5.72
C LYS A 42 11.09 6.10 4.79
N SER A 43 11.80 5.00 4.49
CA SER A 43 12.98 5.06 3.62
C SER A 43 12.62 5.11 2.14
N TYR A 44 11.48 4.52 1.74
CA TYR A 44 11.07 4.46 0.34
C TYR A 44 9.82 5.28 0.01
N ASP A 45 8.91 5.48 0.97
CA ASP A 45 7.70 6.26 0.78
C ASP A 45 7.89 7.66 1.37
N LYS A 46 8.13 8.63 0.49
CA LYS A 46 8.36 10.03 0.85
C LYS A 46 7.10 10.74 1.35
N VAL A 47 5.91 10.23 1.01
CA VAL A 47 4.65 10.82 1.46
C VAL A 47 4.15 10.16 2.73
N TYR A 48 4.68 9.01 3.13
CA TYR A 48 4.35 8.37 4.39
C TYR A 48 4.67 9.28 5.60
N LYS A 49 3.66 9.50 6.45
CA LYS A 49 3.76 10.30 7.67
C LYS A 49 3.93 9.39 8.89
N ALA A 50 2.94 8.52 9.10
CA ALA A 50 2.86 7.60 10.21
C ALA A 50 1.94 6.43 9.86
N GLY A 51 2.02 5.36 10.63
CA GLY A 51 1.10 4.24 10.53
C GLY A 51 1.16 3.40 11.79
N ARG A 52 0.22 2.47 11.91
CA ARG A 52 0.22 1.46 12.96
C ARG A 52 -0.58 0.25 12.52
N VAL A 53 -0.15 -0.92 12.97
CA VAL A 53 -0.96 -2.13 12.87
C VAL A 53 -2.22 -1.96 13.75
N VAL A 54 -3.38 -2.10 13.13
CA VAL A 54 -4.69 -2.04 13.80
C VAL A 54 -5.06 -3.44 14.30
N GLU A 55 -4.86 -4.45 13.45
CA GLU A 55 -5.11 -5.85 13.77
C GLU A 55 -4.20 -6.75 12.93
N GLN A 56 -3.65 -7.80 13.53
CA GLN A 56 -2.91 -8.85 12.83
C GLN A 56 -3.83 -10.04 12.57
N VAL A 57 -4.15 -10.30 11.30
CA VAL A 57 -5.03 -11.42 10.89
C VAL A 57 -4.22 -12.71 10.73
N SER A 58 -3.04 -12.61 10.12
CA SER A 58 -2.06 -13.69 9.98
C SER A 58 -0.67 -13.09 9.77
N PRO A 59 0.45 -13.83 9.81
CA PRO A 59 1.81 -13.25 9.71
C PRO A 59 2.03 -12.30 8.51
N ASN A 60 1.29 -12.48 7.41
CA ASN A 60 1.41 -11.67 6.20
C ASN A 60 0.15 -10.86 5.87
N VAL A 61 -0.81 -10.77 6.79
CA VAL A 61 -2.10 -10.10 6.56
C VAL A 61 -2.46 -9.26 7.77
N ILE A 62 -2.66 -7.96 7.55
CA ILE A 62 -2.98 -7.00 8.61
C ILE A 62 -4.03 -5.99 8.17
N TYR A 63 -4.71 -5.45 9.17
CA TYR A 63 -5.32 -4.12 9.08
C TYR A 63 -4.31 -3.08 9.56
N GLU A 64 -4.15 -2.00 8.81
CA GLU A 64 -3.23 -0.90 9.10
C GLU A 64 -3.97 0.44 9.02
N HIS A 65 -3.69 1.32 9.98
CA HIS A 65 -3.97 2.75 9.86
C HIS A 65 -2.73 3.40 9.24
N PHE A 66 -2.91 4.13 8.15
CA PHE A 66 -1.82 4.67 7.33
C PHE A 66 -2.07 6.16 7.04
N GLU A 67 -1.16 7.02 7.47
CA GLU A 67 -1.22 8.48 7.28
C GLU A 67 -0.21 8.95 6.25
N VAL A 68 -0.61 9.92 5.41
CA VAL A 68 0.24 10.54 4.40
C VAL A 68 0.30 12.06 4.53
N ASN A 69 1.48 12.61 4.28
CA ASN A 69 1.70 14.03 4.05
C ASN A 69 1.19 14.41 2.66
N SER A 70 0.25 15.35 2.61
CA SER A 70 -0.24 15.93 1.36
C SER A 70 0.51 17.23 1.03
N PRO A 71 0.49 17.68 -0.24
CA PRO A 71 1.02 18.99 -0.62
C PRO A 71 0.40 20.12 0.21
N MET A 72 1.11 21.23 0.40
CA MET A 72 0.80 22.34 1.34
C MET A 72 -0.65 22.88 1.29
N MET A 73 -1.36 22.73 0.18
CA MET A 73 -2.73 23.23 -0.02
C MET A 73 -3.81 22.16 0.14
N ILE A 74 -3.44 20.93 0.53
CA ILE A 74 -4.33 19.78 0.66
C ILE A 74 -4.16 19.22 2.07
N SER A 75 -5.26 19.02 2.79
CA SER A 75 -5.23 18.35 4.09
C SER A 75 -4.56 16.98 3.98
N ASN A 76 -3.76 16.64 4.99
CA ASN A 76 -3.23 15.28 5.13
C ASN A 76 -4.38 14.26 5.12
N ARG A 77 -4.10 13.07 4.61
CA ARG A 77 -5.08 11.99 4.56
C ARG A 77 -4.60 10.84 5.40
N ASP A 78 -5.56 10.09 5.90
CA ASP A 78 -5.34 8.79 6.49
C ASP A 78 -6.23 7.74 5.82
N PHE A 79 -5.85 6.48 5.99
CA PHE A 79 -6.53 5.35 5.41
C PHE A 79 -6.55 4.21 6.43
N CYS A 80 -7.70 3.57 6.57
CA CYS A 80 -7.79 2.23 7.11
C CYS A 80 -7.65 1.25 5.93
N ILE A 81 -6.58 0.45 5.92
CA ILE A 81 -6.31 -0.50 4.85
C ILE A 81 -6.26 -1.92 5.37
N PHE A 82 -6.83 -2.85 4.61
CA PHE A 82 -6.48 -4.27 4.71
C PHE A 82 -5.39 -4.54 3.69
N LYS A 83 -4.29 -5.16 4.13
CA LYS A 83 -3.19 -5.51 3.23
C LYS A 83 -2.59 -6.86 3.55
N GLY A 84 -2.01 -7.49 2.53
CA GLY A 84 -1.23 -8.71 2.71
C GLY A 84 -0.61 -9.26 1.43
N VAL A 85 0.14 -10.35 1.56
CA VAL A 85 0.73 -11.09 0.44
C VAL A 85 -0.01 -12.40 0.24
N PHE A 86 -0.50 -12.63 -0.97
CA PHE A 86 -1.31 -13.78 -1.34
C PHE A 86 -0.62 -14.59 -2.43
N GLU A 87 -0.63 -15.90 -2.29
CA GLU A 87 -0.14 -16.82 -3.32
C GLU A 87 -1.26 -17.14 -4.31
N ARG A 88 -0.93 -17.09 -5.60
CA ARG A 88 -1.80 -17.46 -6.72
C ARG A 88 -1.47 -18.87 -7.17
N GLU A 89 -2.41 -19.53 -7.82
CA GLU A 89 -2.29 -20.90 -8.37
C GLU A 89 -1.05 -21.13 -9.28
N SER A 90 -0.44 -20.08 -9.81
CA SER A 90 0.76 -20.14 -10.66
C SER A 90 2.09 -19.98 -9.90
N GLY A 91 2.07 -20.03 -8.56
CA GLY A 91 3.24 -19.72 -7.72
C GLY A 91 3.63 -18.23 -7.72
N LYS A 92 2.83 -17.39 -8.39
CA LYS A 92 2.96 -15.93 -8.34
C LYS A 92 2.47 -15.44 -6.99
N ARG A 93 3.14 -14.44 -6.44
CA ARG A 93 2.71 -13.75 -5.23
C ARG A 93 2.25 -12.34 -5.55
N VAL A 94 1.19 -11.91 -4.88
CA VAL A 94 0.58 -10.60 -5.08
C VAL A 94 0.45 -9.93 -3.72
N ALA A 95 1.14 -8.81 -3.54
CA ALA A 95 0.87 -7.90 -2.44
C ALA A 95 -0.35 -7.05 -2.81
N VAL A 96 -1.35 -7.05 -1.94
CA VAL A 96 -2.59 -6.28 -2.13
C VAL A 96 -2.77 -5.38 -0.91
N ALA A 97 -3.24 -4.16 -1.15
CA ALA A 97 -3.75 -3.27 -0.12
C ALA A 97 -5.01 -2.59 -0.66
N PHE A 98 -6.08 -2.52 0.13
CA PHE A 98 -7.29 -1.79 -0.22
C PHE A 98 -7.91 -1.13 1.01
N SER A 99 -8.60 -0.01 0.79
CA SER A 99 -9.30 0.71 1.85
C SER A 99 -10.50 -0.08 2.36
N THR A 100 -10.66 -0.15 3.67
CA THR A 100 -11.76 -0.86 4.33
C THR A 100 -12.15 -0.15 5.63
N SER A 101 -13.29 -0.48 6.19
CA SER A 101 -13.70 -0.01 7.51
C SER A 101 -13.26 -1.00 8.59
N HIS A 102 -12.81 -0.49 9.75
CA HIS A 102 -12.47 -1.31 10.90
C HIS A 102 -12.87 -0.60 12.20
N PRO A 103 -13.50 -1.29 13.19
CA PRO A 103 -13.94 -0.65 14.44
C PRO A 103 -12.82 0.10 15.20
N ASN A 104 -11.60 -0.43 15.14
CA ASN A 104 -10.41 0.15 15.79
C ASN A 104 -9.64 1.17 14.91
N CYS A 105 -10.21 1.54 13.76
CA CYS A 105 -9.70 2.56 12.86
C CYS A 105 -10.87 3.42 12.33
N PRO A 106 -11.52 4.19 13.22
CA PRO A 106 -12.62 5.05 12.82
C PRO A 106 -12.11 6.23 11.99
N GLU A 107 -12.98 6.76 11.13
CA GLU A 107 -12.71 7.98 10.37
C GLU A 107 -12.50 9.16 11.32
N VAL A 108 -11.40 9.89 11.10
CA VAL A 108 -11.09 11.12 11.84
C VAL A 108 -11.53 12.30 10.96
N LYS A 109 -12.34 13.20 11.53
CA LYS A 109 -12.81 14.42 10.84
C LYS A 109 -11.82 15.56 10.95
#